data_AF-A0A7V8AC04-F1
#
_entry.id   AF-A0A7V8AC04-F1
#
_cell.length_a   1.000
_cell.length_b   1.000
_cell.length_c   1.000
_cell.angle_alpha   90.00
_cell.angle_beta   90.00
_cell.angle_gamma   90.00
#
_symmetry.space_group_name_H-M   'P 1'
#
loop_
_entity.id
_entity.type
_entity.pdbx_description
1 polymer ?
#
loop_
_entity_poly.entity_id
_entity_poly.type
_entity_poly.pdbx_seq_one_letter_code
_entity_poly.pdbx_strand_id
1 'polypeptide(L)'
;MKSGVTINAEIIMLLAAVGIANLEVFQAAKLQIFSTGNEIIDYNEPELPLGKIYNSTAPYLLARAKEIGVEATYGGVVADDAALFEKLIAQIPSGNIIITTGAVSMGKWDFIPQSLSKLGAKIHFHKVNIRPGKPIIFATLPNGNLFFGLPGNPISSAIGFKFFVEPALRAIGGKSQTVTIKAKLENSFTNSWAILPESASQFSAGEEIEIVPFGAEFGF
;
A
#
# COMPACT_ATOMS: atom_id res chain seq x y z
N MET A 1 16.67 20.81 -14.65
CA MET A 1 15.26 20.39 -14.55
C MET A 1 14.83 20.50 -13.09
N LYS A 2 13.53 20.68 -12.78
CA LYS A 2 13.07 20.67 -11.39
C LYS A 2 13.09 19.24 -10.83
N SER A 3 13.34 19.09 -9.53
CA SER A 3 13.23 17.79 -8.85
C SER A 3 11.81 17.22 -8.97
N GLY A 4 11.68 15.90 -9.06
CA GLY A 4 10.40 15.19 -9.19
C GLY A 4 9.87 15.02 -10.62
N VAL A 5 10.59 15.53 -11.62
CA VAL A 5 10.29 15.26 -13.04
C VAL A 5 10.59 13.80 -13.36
N THR A 6 9.61 13.10 -13.95
CA THR A 6 9.82 11.73 -14.43
C THR A 6 10.72 11.73 -15.65
N ILE A 7 11.79 10.93 -15.63
CA ILE A 7 12.74 10.81 -16.74
C ILE A 7 12.16 9.85 -17.78
N ASN A 8 11.79 10.38 -18.95
CA ASN A 8 11.29 9.63 -20.11
C ASN A 8 12.31 9.63 -21.26
N ALA A 9 11.97 9.00 -22.37
CA ALA A 9 12.86 8.88 -23.53
C ALA A 9 13.28 10.25 -24.09
N GLU A 10 12.38 11.21 -24.12
CA GLU A 10 12.63 12.57 -24.62
C GLU A 10 13.62 13.32 -23.72
N ILE A 11 13.49 13.19 -22.39
CA ILE A 11 14.44 13.78 -21.44
C ILE A 11 15.80 13.09 -21.54
N ILE A 12 15.85 11.75 -21.69
CA ILE A 12 17.10 11.02 -21.89
C ILE A 12 17.81 11.52 -23.15
N MET A 13 17.08 11.68 -24.26
CA MET A 13 17.61 12.22 -25.51
C MET A 13 18.18 13.63 -25.32
N LEU A 14 17.45 14.52 -24.63
CA LEU A 14 17.90 15.87 -24.33
C LEU A 14 19.17 15.89 -23.47
N LEU A 15 19.21 15.08 -22.40
CA LEU A 15 20.37 14.96 -21.51
C LEU A 15 21.61 14.47 -22.26
N ALA A 16 21.44 13.45 -23.11
CA ALA A 16 22.52 12.91 -23.93
C ALA A 16 23.04 13.96 -24.93
N ALA A 17 22.15 14.74 -25.56
CA ALA A 17 22.53 15.78 -26.51
C ALA A 17 23.41 16.89 -25.91
N VAL A 18 23.32 17.14 -24.59
CA VAL A 18 24.15 18.11 -23.88
C VAL A 18 25.30 17.48 -23.09
N GLY A 19 25.57 16.20 -23.29
CA GLY A 19 26.70 15.49 -22.67
C GLY A 19 26.52 15.08 -21.22
N ILE A 20 25.28 15.06 -20.70
CA ILE A 20 24.99 14.60 -19.33
C ILE A 20 24.81 13.08 -19.34
N ALA A 21 25.78 12.35 -18.79
CA ALA A 21 25.78 10.88 -18.76
C ALA A 21 25.19 10.29 -17.46
N ASN A 22 25.21 11.04 -16.36
CA ASN A 22 24.74 10.58 -15.05
C ASN A 22 23.78 11.62 -14.45
N LEU A 23 22.76 11.14 -13.75
CA LEU A 23 21.76 11.97 -13.08
C LEU A 23 21.49 11.40 -11.69
N GLU A 24 21.34 12.27 -10.70
CA GLU A 24 20.79 11.89 -9.40
C GLU A 24 19.28 11.68 -9.54
N VAL A 25 18.79 10.52 -9.09
CA VAL A 25 17.38 10.13 -9.14
C VAL A 25 16.92 9.65 -7.78
N PHE A 26 15.62 9.73 -7.53
CA PHE A 26 15.00 9.10 -6.37
C PHE A 26 15.16 7.58 -6.47
N GLN A 27 15.46 6.94 -5.33
CA GLN A 27 15.52 5.49 -5.25
C GLN A 27 14.13 4.91 -5.54
N ALA A 28 14.07 3.93 -6.45
CA ALA A 28 12.83 3.22 -6.74
C ALA A 28 12.35 2.47 -5.49
N ALA A 29 11.08 2.68 -5.12
CA ALA A 29 10.44 1.90 -4.08
C ALA A 29 10.28 0.44 -4.53
N LYS A 30 10.66 -0.51 -3.67
CA LYS A 30 10.42 -1.94 -3.88
C LYS A 30 9.17 -2.36 -3.13
N LEU A 31 8.21 -2.93 -3.83
CA LEU A 31 6.94 -3.36 -3.25
C LEU A 31 6.91 -4.89 -3.07
N GLN A 32 6.67 -5.37 -1.85
CA GLN A 32 6.47 -6.78 -1.54
C GLN A 32 5.01 -7.01 -1.17
N ILE A 33 4.32 -7.91 -1.87
CA ILE A 33 2.89 -8.19 -1.67
C ILE A 33 2.71 -9.61 -1.14
N PHE A 34 1.98 -9.73 -0.04
CA PHE A 34 1.57 -10.99 0.56
C PHE A 34 0.05 -11.01 0.74
N SER A 35 -0.51 -12.20 0.85
CA SER A 35 -1.93 -12.39 1.20
C SER A 35 -2.03 -13.32 2.40
N THR A 36 -3.07 -13.14 3.21
CA THR A 36 -3.35 -13.92 4.42
C THR A 36 -4.80 -14.35 4.42
N GLY A 37 -5.09 -15.49 5.05
CA GLY A 37 -6.42 -16.07 5.12
C GLY A 37 -6.39 -17.56 4.78
N ASN A 38 -6.83 -18.38 5.74
CA ASN A 38 -6.93 -19.82 5.56
C ASN A 38 -7.92 -20.25 4.46
N GLU A 39 -8.83 -19.38 4.03
CA GLU A 39 -9.74 -19.60 2.91
C GLU A 39 -9.12 -19.28 1.54
N ILE A 40 -7.99 -18.56 1.51
CA ILE A 40 -7.37 -18.08 0.29
C ILE A 40 -6.53 -19.20 -0.35
N ILE A 41 -6.63 -19.33 -1.67
CA ILE A 41 -5.71 -20.09 -2.51
C ILE A 41 -5.10 -19.17 -3.57
N ASP A 42 -3.88 -19.47 -4.01
CA ASP A 42 -3.18 -18.64 -4.99
C ASP A 42 -3.93 -18.58 -6.33
N TYR A 43 -3.80 -17.46 -7.04
CA TYR A 43 -4.52 -17.19 -8.29
C TYR A 43 -4.00 -17.98 -9.49
N ASN A 44 -2.84 -18.63 -9.34
CA ASN A 44 -2.23 -19.49 -10.35
C ASN A 44 -2.52 -20.98 -10.13
N GLU A 45 -3.25 -21.34 -9.07
CA GLU A 45 -3.60 -22.74 -8.79
C GLU A 45 -4.65 -23.25 -9.79
N PRO A 46 -4.46 -24.46 -10.36
CA PRO A 46 -5.27 -24.96 -11.46
C PRO A 46 -6.70 -25.33 -11.04
N GLU A 47 -6.89 -25.71 -9.78
CA GLU A 47 -8.18 -26.16 -9.24
C GLU A 47 -8.52 -25.41 -7.96
N LEU A 48 -9.81 -25.20 -7.72
CA LEU A 48 -10.33 -24.56 -6.52
C LEU A 48 -10.85 -25.62 -5.55
N PRO A 49 -10.15 -25.91 -4.44
CA PRO A 49 -10.65 -26.84 -3.44
C PRO A 49 -11.95 -26.34 -2.81
N LEU A 50 -12.77 -27.26 -2.31
CA LEU A 50 -14.00 -26.92 -1.62
C LEU A 50 -13.71 -26.03 -0.40
N GLY A 51 -14.46 -24.92 -0.28
CA GLY A 51 -14.31 -23.97 0.83
C GLY A 51 -13.14 -23.00 0.68
N LYS A 52 -12.46 -23.00 -0.47
CA LYS A 52 -11.44 -22.00 -0.82
C LYS A 52 -11.98 -20.95 -1.78
N ILE A 53 -11.32 -19.80 -1.81
CA ILE A 53 -11.53 -18.74 -2.79
C ILE A 53 -10.19 -18.31 -3.41
N TYR A 54 -10.19 -17.99 -4.70
CA TYR A 54 -9.00 -17.50 -5.38
C TYR A 54 -8.58 -16.12 -4.87
N ASN A 55 -7.26 -15.93 -4.78
CA ASN A 55 -6.65 -14.65 -4.45
C ASN A 55 -6.79 -13.64 -5.60
N SER A 56 -7.92 -12.94 -5.66
CA SER A 56 -8.13 -11.87 -6.67
C SER A 56 -7.40 -10.56 -6.34
N THR A 57 -7.00 -10.34 -5.09
CA THR A 57 -6.40 -9.08 -4.66
C THR A 57 -4.94 -8.96 -5.07
N ALA A 58 -4.12 -9.99 -4.88
CA ALA A 58 -2.71 -9.98 -5.29
C ALA A 58 -2.49 -9.64 -6.77
N PRO A 59 -3.16 -10.27 -7.76
CA PRO A 59 -2.96 -9.94 -9.17
C PRO A 59 -3.43 -8.53 -9.51
N TYR A 60 -4.48 -8.03 -8.85
CA TYR A 60 -4.89 -6.62 -8.97
C TYR A 60 -3.78 -5.67 -8.48
N LEU A 61 -3.22 -5.92 -7.28
CA LEU A 61 -2.17 -5.07 -6.71
C LEU A 61 -0.88 -5.08 -7.55
N LEU A 62 -0.50 -6.25 -8.08
CA LEU A 62 0.63 -6.39 -9.00
C LEU A 62 0.42 -5.58 -10.29
N ALA A 63 -0.74 -5.74 -10.92
CA ALA A 63 -1.08 -4.99 -12.13
C ALA A 63 -1.10 -3.49 -11.86
N ARG A 64 -1.70 -3.07 -10.75
CA ARG A 64 -1.80 -1.65 -10.38
C ARG A 64 -0.42 -1.04 -10.06
N ALA A 65 0.47 -1.77 -9.40
CA ALA A 65 1.85 -1.32 -9.17
C ALA A 65 2.60 -1.13 -10.50
N LYS A 66 2.44 -2.07 -11.44
CA LYS A 66 3.03 -1.98 -12.79
C LYS A 66 2.51 -0.75 -13.54
N GLU A 67 1.21 -0.46 -13.49
CA GLU A 67 0.61 0.73 -14.14
C GLU A 67 1.21 2.05 -13.65
N ILE A 68 1.59 2.13 -12.38
CA ILE A 68 2.18 3.35 -11.79
C ILE A 68 3.72 3.38 -11.90
N GLY A 69 4.31 2.37 -12.55
CA GLY A 69 5.75 2.25 -12.79
C GLY A 69 6.55 1.81 -11.56
N VAL A 70 5.94 1.02 -10.67
CA VAL A 70 6.58 0.47 -9.47
C VAL A 70 6.82 -1.02 -9.65
N GLU A 71 8.02 -1.47 -9.32
CA GLU A 71 8.36 -2.89 -9.29
C GLU A 71 7.76 -3.54 -8.04
N ALA A 72 6.97 -4.59 -8.27
CA ALA A 72 6.31 -5.34 -7.21
C ALA A 72 6.60 -6.83 -7.33
N THR A 73 6.91 -7.47 -6.20
CA THR A 73 7.08 -8.92 -6.07
C THR A 73 5.94 -9.47 -5.24
N TYR A 74 5.42 -10.63 -5.64
CA TYR A 74 4.40 -11.36 -4.87
C TYR A 74 5.06 -12.53 -4.16
N GLY A 75 4.93 -12.55 -2.83
CA GLY A 75 5.52 -13.54 -1.95
C GLY A 75 4.56 -14.65 -1.52
N GLY A 76 3.39 -14.75 -2.15
CA GLY A 76 2.44 -15.84 -1.93
C GLY A 76 1.40 -15.58 -0.85
N VAL A 77 0.64 -16.64 -0.56
CA VAL A 77 -0.32 -16.70 0.54
C VAL A 77 0.37 -17.24 1.80
N VAL A 78 0.32 -16.45 2.87
CA VAL A 78 0.82 -16.80 4.20
C VAL A 78 -0.35 -17.36 5.01
N ALA A 79 -0.15 -18.51 5.64
CA ALA A 79 -1.13 -19.06 6.56
C ALA A 79 -1.38 -18.12 7.74
N ASP A 80 -2.53 -18.26 8.42
CA ASP A 80 -2.86 -17.46 9.61
C ASP A 80 -2.05 -17.94 10.85
N ASP A 81 -0.73 -17.85 10.74
CA ASP A 81 0.26 -18.22 11.76
C ASP A 81 1.16 -17.01 12.05
N ALA A 82 1.04 -16.49 13.27
CA ALA A 82 1.78 -15.31 13.71
C ALA A 82 3.30 -15.51 13.65
N ALA A 83 3.81 -16.69 13.99
CA ALA A 83 5.25 -16.95 14.02
C ALA A 83 5.84 -17.02 12.59
N LEU A 84 5.11 -17.64 11.66
CA LEU A 84 5.50 -17.67 10.24
C LEU A 84 5.49 -16.25 9.65
N PHE A 85 4.46 -15.48 9.93
CA PHE A 85 4.38 -14.08 9.51
C PHE A 85 5.52 -13.24 10.10
N GLU A 86 5.76 -13.33 11.41
CA GLU A 86 6.84 -12.59 12.09
C GLU A 86 8.20 -12.90 11.47
N LYS A 87 8.49 -14.19 11.24
CA LYS A 87 9.73 -14.65 10.59
C LYS A 87 9.86 -14.13 9.16
N LEU A 88 8.79 -14.19 8.38
CA LEU A 88 8.77 -13.72 6.99
C LEU A 88 9.07 -12.22 6.91
N ILE A 89 8.36 -11.41 7.70
CA ILE A 89 8.52 -9.95 7.70
C ILE A 89 9.91 -9.54 8.18
N ALA A 90 10.46 -10.22 9.20
CA ALA A 90 11.81 -9.94 9.72
C ALA A 90 12.94 -10.23 8.73
N GLN A 91 12.71 -11.10 7.73
CA GLN A 91 13.72 -11.46 6.73
C GLN A 91 13.78 -10.48 5.55
N ILE A 92 12.80 -9.60 5.39
CA ILE A 92 12.76 -8.65 4.28
C ILE A 92 13.82 -7.56 4.52
N PRO A 93 14.77 -7.34 3.60
CA PRO A 93 15.82 -6.32 3.76
C PRO A 93 15.23 -4.91 3.86
N SER A 94 16.02 -3.94 4.31
CA SER A 94 15.58 -2.54 4.36
C SER A 94 15.27 -1.95 2.98
N GLY A 95 14.51 -0.86 2.93
CA GLY A 95 14.15 -0.15 1.70
C GLY A 95 12.97 -0.76 0.94
N ASN A 96 12.10 -1.53 1.62
CA ASN A 96 10.89 -2.10 1.04
C ASN A 96 9.62 -1.44 1.60
N ILE A 97 8.59 -1.40 0.77
CA ILE A 97 7.20 -1.27 1.20
C ILE A 97 6.59 -2.66 1.16
N ILE A 98 6.00 -3.08 2.27
CA ILE A 98 5.39 -4.39 2.43
C ILE A 98 3.89 -4.21 2.52
N ILE A 99 3.15 -4.94 1.70
CA ILE A 99 1.69 -5.03 1.74
C ILE A 99 1.30 -6.43 2.16
N THR A 100 0.36 -6.52 3.09
CA THR A 100 -0.42 -7.74 3.34
C THR A 100 -1.89 -7.47 3.11
N THR A 101 -2.64 -8.47 2.66
CA THR A 101 -4.09 -8.39 2.50
C THR A 101 -4.73 -9.46 3.38
N GLY A 102 -5.79 -9.12 4.11
CA GLY A 102 -6.39 -10.00 5.13
C GLY A 102 -5.86 -9.72 6.55
N ALA A 103 -6.37 -10.45 7.55
CA ALA A 103 -5.92 -10.45 8.96
C ALA A 103 -5.69 -9.08 9.65
N VAL A 104 -6.45 -8.04 9.24
CA VAL A 104 -6.40 -6.67 9.82
C VAL A 104 -7.74 -6.16 10.40
N SER A 105 -8.75 -7.02 10.52
CA SER A 105 -10.11 -6.67 10.97
C SER A 105 -10.58 -7.52 12.16
N MET A 106 -11.48 -6.97 13.00
CA MET A 106 -11.92 -7.41 14.34
C MET A 106 -12.53 -8.84 14.49
N GLY A 107 -11.97 -9.86 13.84
CA GLY A 107 -12.28 -11.26 14.05
C GLY A 107 -11.30 -11.93 15.02
N LYS A 108 -11.55 -13.21 15.31
CA LYS A 108 -10.70 -14.08 16.16
C LYS A 108 -9.25 -14.27 15.64
N TRP A 109 -8.91 -13.72 14.49
CA TRP A 109 -7.69 -13.99 13.71
C TRP A 109 -6.86 -12.74 13.41
N ASP A 110 -7.04 -11.67 14.21
CA ASP A 110 -6.38 -10.38 14.06
C ASP A 110 -4.96 -10.35 14.67
N PHE A 111 -4.07 -11.20 14.14
CA PHE A 111 -2.72 -11.34 14.70
C PHE A 111 -1.74 -10.28 14.19
N ILE A 112 -2.00 -9.63 13.04
CA ILE A 112 -1.05 -8.69 12.41
C ILE A 112 -0.66 -7.53 13.35
N PRO A 113 -1.59 -6.81 14.02
CA PRO A 113 -1.20 -5.73 14.93
C PRO A 113 -0.30 -6.21 16.09
N GLN A 114 -0.58 -7.40 16.63
CA GLN A 114 0.23 -7.98 17.71
C GLN A 114 1.60 -8.43 17.22
N SER A 115 1.68 -9.07 16.05
CA SER A 115 2.94 -9.47 15.43
C SER A 115 3.81 -8.27 15.07
N LEU A 116 3.23 -7.19 14.55
CA LEU A 116 3.95 -5.94 14.32
C LEU A 116 4.51 -5.36 15.63
N SER A 117 3.72 -5.36 16.70
CA SER A 117 4.19 -4.92 18.03
C SER A 117 5.36 -5.77 18.54
N LYS A 118 5.30 -7.11 18.38
CA LYS A 118 6.40 -8.01 18.76
C LYS A 118 7.67 -7.80 17.94
N LEU A 119 7.51 -7.48 16.66
CA LEU A 119 8.60 -7.10 15.76
C LEU A 119 9.19 -5.73 16.10
N GLY A 120 8.64 -5.00 17.08
CA GLY A 120 9.08 -3.66 17.45
C GLY A 120 8.69 -2.58 16.42
N ALA A 121 7.66 -2.83 15.60
CA ALA A 121 7.19 -1.86 14.63
C ALA A 121 6.50 -0.68 15.33
N LYS A 122 6.77 0.54 14.84
CA LYS A 122 6.03 1.75 15.19
C LYS A 122 4.73 1.77 14.38
N ILE A 123 3.60 1.44 15.01
CA ILE A 123 2.28 1.56 14.38
C ILE A 123 1.86 3.03 14.42
N HIS A 124 1.64 3.63 13.24
CA HIS A 124 1.24 5.04 13.12
C HIS A 124 -0.26 5.21 13.20
N PHE A 125 -1.00 4.30 12.58
CA PHE A 125 -2.44 4.20 12.73
C PHE A 125 -2.92 2.78 12.50
N HIS A 126 -4.03 2.46 13.14
CA HIS A 126 -4.79 1.24 12.92
C HIS A 126 -6.27 1.61 12.91
N LYS A 127 -6.89 1.40 11.75
CA LYS A 127 -8.22 1.88 11.35
C LYS A 127 -8.22 3.34 10.93
N VAL A 128 -8.97 3.61 9.88
CA VAL A 128 -9.15 4.95 9.30
C VAL A 128 -10.62 5.21 9.04
N ASN A 129 -11.01 6.48 9.05
CA ASN A 129 -12.40 6.88 8.83
C ASN A 129 -12.74 6.90 7.32
N ILE A 130 -12.72 5.73 6.69
CA ILE A 130 -13.02 5.53 5.26
C ILE A 130 -14.08 4.44 5.09
N ARG A 131 -14.83 4.51 4.00
CA ARG A 131 -15.74 3.43 3.59
C ARG A 131 -15.69 3.20 2.06
N PRO A 132 -15.58 1.94 1.60
CA PRO A 132 -15.21 0.74 2.37
C PRO A 132 -13.72 0.74 2.76
N GLY A 133 -13.30 -0.20 3.62
CA GLY A 133 -11.88 -0.34 4.00
C GLY A 133 -11.45 0.33 5.31
N LYS A 134 -12.35 0.45 6.29
CA LYS A 134 -12.02 0.93 7.64
C LYS A 134 -10.76 0.28 8.26
N PRO A 135 -10.54 -1.06 8.21
CA PRO A 135 -9.37 -1.67 8.82
C PRO A 135 -8.14 -1.57 7.90
N ILE A 136 -7.40 -0.47 8.00
CA ILE A 136 -6.07 -0.33 7.40
C ILE A 136 -5.08 -0.05 8.53
N ILE A 137 -3.92 -0.71 8.48
CA ILE A 137 -2.81 -0.47 9.40
C ILE A 137 -1.61 0.05 8.62
N PHE A 138 -0.96 1.05 9.17
CA PHE A 138 0.32 1.55 8.68
C PHE A 138 1.33 1.55 9.82
N ALA A 139 2.52 0.99 9.55
CA ALA A 139 3.60 0.91 10.52
C ALA A 139 4.97 1.05 9.86
N THR A 140 5.96 1.45 10.65
CA THR A 140 7.38 1.41 10.28
C THR A 140 8.08 0.32 11.08
N LEU A 141 8.74 -0.62 10.40
CA LEU A 141 9.53 -1.68 11.02
C LEU A 141 10.89 -1.14 11.52
N PRO A 142 11.56 -1.81 12.47
CA PRO A 142 12.85 -1.35 13.00
C PRO A 142 13.95 -1.15 11.94
N ASN A 143 13.88 -1.87 10.82
CA ASN A 143 14.83 -1.74 9.71
C ASN A 143 14.46 -0.64 8.70
N GLY A 144 13.45 0.20 9.01
CA GLY A 144 12.98 1.29 8.17
C GLY A 144 11.98 0.90 7.08
N ASN A 145 11.62 -0.38 6.95
CA ASN A 145 10.58 -0.79 6.00
C ASN A 145 9.23 -0.23 6.39
N LEU A 146 8.45 0.16 5.37
CA LEU A 146 7.07 0.58 5.55
C LEU A 146 6.16 -0.63 5.41
N PHE A 147 5.19 -0.77 6.32
CA PHE A 147 4.23 -1.84 6.31
C PHE A 147 2.81 -1.30 6.17
N PHE A 148 2.06 -1.86 5.22
CA PHE A 148 0.63 -1.63 5.04
C PHE A 148 -0.12 -2.96 5.17
N GLY A 149 -1.01 -3.04 6.15
CA GLY A 149 -1.98 -4.12 6.22
C GLY A 149 -3.31 -3.64 5.66
N LEU A 150 -3.74 -4.26 4.57
CA LEU A 150 -4.98 -3.96 3.86
C LEU A 150 -6.05 -5.00 4.19
N PRO A 151 -7.35 -4.64 4.11
CA PRO A 151 -8.45 -5.59 4.32
C PRO A 151 -8.36 -6.81 3.39
N GLY A 152 -9.02 -7.91 3.75
CA GLY A 152 -9.14 -9.10 2.88
C GLY A 152 -10.14 -8.91 1.73
N ASN A 153 -11.07 -7.97 1.85
CA ASN A 153 -12.06 -7.67 0.82
C ASN A 153 -11.41 -6.95 -0.39
N PRO A 154 -11.51 -7.48 -1.63
CA PRO A 154 -10.77 -6.95 -2.78
C PRO A 154 -11.00 -5.46 -3.06
N ILE A 155 -12.24 -4.98 -2.96
CA ILE A 155 -12.56 -3.56 -3.20
C ILE A 155 -11.95 -2.68 -2.11
N SER A 156 -12.00 -3.14 -0.86
CA SER A 156 -11.41 -2.44 0.28
C SER A 156 -9.88 -2.39 0.19
N SER A 157 -9.23 -3.47 -0.25
CA SER A 157 -7.79 -3.49 -0.52
C SER A 157 -7.42 -2.56 -1.69
N ALA A 158 -8.23 -2.53 -2.75
CA ALA A 158 -8.00 -1.64 -3.88
C ALA A 158 -8.06 -0.16 -3.48
N ILE A 159 -9.03 0.21 -2.63
CA ILE A 159 -9.16 1.54 -2.05
C ILE A 159 -7.97 1.84 -1.12
N GLY A 160 -7.62 0.90 -0.24
CA GLY A 160 -6.47 1.03 0.65
C GLY A 160 -5.17 1.28 -0.14
N PHE A 161 -4.96 0.53 -1.22
CA PHE A 161 -3.84 0.76 -2.13
C PHE A 161 -3.90 2.16 -2.74
N LYS A 162 -5.05 2.56 -3.31
CA LYS A 162 -5.18 3.82 -4.04
C LYS A 162 -4.95 5.06 -3.16
N PHE A 163 -5.46 5.06 -1.93
CA PHE A 163 -5.45 6.24 -1.07
C PHE A 163 -4.32 6.25 -0.04
N PHE A 164 -3.66 5.12 0.22
CA PHE A 164 -2.58 5.04 1.21
C PHE A 164 -1.26 4.54 0.63
N VAL A 165 -1.26 3.45 -0.14
CA VAL A 165 0.00 2.91 -0.68
C VAL A 165 0.50 3.72 -1.88
N GLU A 166 -0.35 3.98 -2.87
CA GLU A 166 0.00 4.68 -4.11
C GLU A 166 0.57 6.09 -3.84
N PRO A 167 0.00 6.93 -2.96
CA PRO A 167 0.61 8.22 -2.69
C PRO A 167 1.89 8.12 -1.84
N ALA A 168 2.09 7.07 -1.02
CA ALA A 168 3.38 6.79 -0.38
C ALA A 168 4.47 6.48 -1.42
N LEU A 169 4.15 5.61 -2.38
CA LEU A 169 5.02 5.27 -3.50
C LEU A 169 5.38 6.50 -4.33
N ARG A 170 4.42 7.40 -4.56
CA ARG A 170 4.66 8.67 -5.26
C ARG A 170 5.60 9.58 -4.46
N ALA A 171 5.37 9.73 -3.16
CA ALA A 171 6.21 10.56 -2.30
C ALA A 171 7.66 10.07 -2.26
N ILE A 172 7.87 8.75 -2.10
CA ILE A 172 9.21 8.13 -2.14
C ILE A 172 9.89 8.35 -3.49
N GLY A 173 9.12 8.21 -4.59
CA GLY A 173 9.61 8.46 -5.94
C GLY A 173 9.74 9.95 -6.31
N GLY A 174 9.58 10.88 -5.36
CA GLY A 174 9.65 12.32 -5.60
C GLY A 174 8.55 12.87 -6.52
N LYS A 175 7.49 12.10 -6.80
CA LYS A 175 6.37 12.53 -7.64
C LYS A 175 5.42 13.41 -6.83
N SER A 176 4.85 14.42 -7.48
CA SER A 176 3.80 15.24 -6.86
C SER A 176 2.57 14.40 -6.50
N GLN A 177 1.86 14.83 -5.45
CA GLN A 177 0.59 14.22 -5.05
C GLN A 177 -0.47 14.34 -6.15
N THR A 178 -1.45 13.43 -6.10
CA THR A 178 -2.55 13.38 -7.07
C THR A 178 -3.36 14.68 -7.05
N VAL A 179 -3.71 15.19 -8.23
CA VAL A 179 -4.58 16.37 -8.36
C VAL A 179 -6.03 15.96 -8.08
N THR A 180 -6.69 16.69 -7.20
CA THR A 180 -8.14 16.54 -6.97
C THR A 180 -8.89 17.47 -7.92
N ILE A 181 -9.86 16.93 -8.64
CA ILE A 181 -10.70 17.68 -9.59
C ILE A 181 -12.11 17.76 -9.02
N LYS A 182 -12.70 18.95 -9.02
CA LYS A 182 -14.12 19.15 -8.69
C LYS A 182 -14.96 18.92 -9.95
N ALA A 183 -16.01 18.12 -9.84
CA ALA A 183 -16.96 17.86 -10.92
C ALA A 183 -18.40 17.99 -10.41
N LYS A 184 -19.31 18.35 -11.32
CA LYS A 184 -20.75 18.38 -11.03
C LYS A 184 -21.35 17.01 -11.32
N LEU A 185 -22.16 16.50 -10.40
CA LEU A 185 -22.92 15.27 -10.62
C LEU A 185 -24.02 15.51 -11.67
N GLU A 186 -24.09 14.64 -12.67
CA GLU A 186 -25.16 14.66 -13.68
C GLU A 186 -26.46 14.05 -13.14
N ASN A 187 -26.32 13.00 -12.34
CA ASN A 187 -27.43 12.33 -11.67
C ASN A 187 -27.43 12.63 -10.18
N SER A 188 -28.63 12.71 -9.59
CA SER A 188 -28.78 12.84 -8.15
C SER A 188 -28.16 11.63 -7.44
N PHE A 189 -27.27 11.88 -6.49
CA PHE A 189 -26.71 10.86 -5.62
C PHE A 189 -27.10 11.18 -4.19
N THR A 190 -27.76 10.24 -3.51
CA THR A 190 -28.03 10.35 -2.08
C THR A 190 -26.96 9.58 -1.35
N ASN A 191 -26.07 10.31 -0.69
CA ASN A 191 -25.13 9.67 0.22
C ASN A 191 -25.86 9.42 1.54
N SER A 192 -26.25 8.18 1.82
CA SER A 192 -26.82 7.84 3.13
C SER A 192 -25.75 7.72 4.22
N TRP A 193 -24.48 8.03 3.89
CA TRP A 193 -23.32 7.87 4.74
C TRP A 193 -22.46 9.15 4.68
N ALA A 194 -22.25 9.84 5.79
CA ALA A 194 -21.54 11.13 5.82
C ALA A 194 -20.03 11.10 5.48
N ILE A 195 -19.51 10.03 4.86
CA ILE A 195 -18.08 9.81 4.67
C ILE A 195 -17.83 9.48 3.19
N LEU A 196 -17.48 10.50 2.41
CA LEU A 196 -16.77 10.30 1.15
C LEU A 196 -15.29 10.01 1.47
N PRO A 197 -14.57 9.26 0.63
CA PRO A 197 -13.11 9.23 0.69
C PRO A 197 -12.56 10.59 0.23
N GLU A 198 -12.73 11.62 1.06
CA GLU A 198 -11.89 12.82 1.05
C GLU A 198 -10.57 12.57 1.79
N SER A 199 -10.16 11.31 1.94
CA SER A 199 -8.87 10.91 2.50
C SER A 199 -7.75 11.26 1.53
N ALA A 200 -7.45 12.54 1.40
CA ALA A 200 -6.15 13.00 0.96
C ALA A 200 -5.17 12.65 2.09
N SER A 201 -4.62 11.44 2.05
CA SER A 201 -3.45 11.10 2.84
C SER A 201 -2.34 12.06 2.42
N GLN A 202 -1.90 12.91 3.34
CA GLN A 202 -0.75 13.78 3.09
C GLN A 202 0.52 13.01 3.43
N PHE A 203 1.46 13.06 2.49
CA PHE A 203 2.79 12.46 2.63
C PHE A 203 3.82 13.57 2.54
N SER A 204 4.61 13.76 3.59
CA SER A 204 5.85 14.54 3.54
C SER A 204 7.03 13.57 3.53
N ALA A 205 7.88 13.66 2.51
CA ALA A 205 9.16 12.97 2.51
C ALA A 205 10.18 13.85 3.27
N GLY A 206 10.25 13.69 4.60
CA GLY A 206 11.39 14.10 5.44
C GLY A 206 12.24 12.88 5.82
N GLU A 207 12.93 12.89 6.96
CA GLU A 207 13.58 11.68 7.52
C GLU A 207 12.55 10.62 7.96
N GLU A 208 11.30 11.02 8.25
CA GLU A 208 10.16 10.12 8.48
C GLU A 208 9.07 10.35 7.43
N ILE A 209 8.38 9.26 7.03
CA ILE A 209 7.19 9.29 6.19
C ILE A 209 5.97 9.34 7.10
N GLU A 210 5.32 10.50 7.14
CA GLU A 210 4.05 10.68 7.85
C GLU A 210 2.88 10.42 6.89
N ILE A 211 1.86 9.70 7.37
CA ILE A 211 0.61 9.46 6.63
C ILE A 211 -0.52 9.89 7.56
N VAL A 212 -1.14 11.02 7.25
CA VAL A 212 -2.27 11.54 8.01
C VAL A 212 -3.57 11.25 7.26
N PRO A 213 -4.42 10.32 7.73
CA PRO A 213 -5.76 10.16 7.20
C PRO A 213 -6.61 11.39 7.57
N PHE A 214 -7.24 12.03 6.59
CA PHE A 214 -8.18 13.12 6.84
C PHE A 214 -9.32 12.65 7.77
N GLY A 215 -9.54 13.36 8.88
CA GLY A 215 -10.57 13.02 9.88
C GLY A 215 -10.14 12.08 11.01
N ALA A 216 -8.84 11.85 11.22
CA ALA A 216 -8.34 11.22 12.44
C ALA A 216 -8.45 12.19 13.63
N GLU A 217 -9.49 12.04 14.46
CA GLU A 217 -9.38 12.46 15.86
C GLU A 217 -8.43 11.49 16.55
N PHE A 218 -7.25 11.97 16.92
CA PHE A 218 -6.32 11.23 17.78
C PHE A 218 -6.91 11.17 19.19
N GLY A 219 -7.72 10.16 19.45
CA GLY A 219 -8.10 9.77 20.80
C GLY A 219 -7.03 8.84 21.37
N PHE A 220 -6.22 9.39 22.29
CA PHE A 220 -5.40 8.59 23.20
C PHE A 220 -6.29 7.67 24.07
#